data_AF-A0A0E4FUR4-F1
#
_entry.id   AF-A0A0E4FUR4-F1
#
_cell.length_a   1.000
_cell.length_b   1.000
_cell.length_c   1.000
_cell.angle_alpha   90.00
_cell.angle_beta   90.00
_cell.angle_gamma   90.00
#
_symmetry.space_group_name_H-M   'P 1'
#
loop_
_entity.id
_entity.type
_entity.pdbx_description
1 polymer ?
#
loop_
_entity_poly.entity_id
_entity_poly.type
_entity_poly.pdbx_seq_one_letter_code
_entity_poly.pdbx_strand_id
1 'polypeptide(L)' 'MSNDFDPQVQAEAAMKEAVNADGFERQRWIRVAQAWLELARPHLGPLSPEPAS' A
#
# COMPACT_ATOMS: atom_id res chain seq x y z
N MET A 1 13.99 17.08 -5.75
CA MET A 1 14.08 15.75 -5.11
C MET A 1 12.75 15.07 -5.33
N SER A 2 12.59 14.39 -6.47
CA SER A 2 11.41 13.56 -6.73
C SER A 2 11.60 12.31 -5.88
N ASN A 3 10.93 12.33 -4.75
CA ASN A 3 10.98 11.27 -3.77
C ASN A 3 9.98 10.21 -4.23
N ASP A 4 10.37 9.48 -5.29
CA ASP A 4 9.66 8.36 -5.89
C ASP A 4 9.64 7.19 -4.91
N PHE A 5 8.97 7.36 -3.77
CA PHE A 5 8.64 6.25 -2.90
C PHE A 5 7.46 5.53 -3.53
N ASP A 6 7.77 4.64 -4.47
CA ASP A 6 6.80 3.69 -5.01
C ASP A 6 6.12 2.96 -3.84
N PRO A 7 4.82 3.20 -3.61
CA PRO A 7 4.09 2.59 -2.50
C PRO A 7 4.16 1.06 -2.53
N GLN A 8 4.26 0.45 -3.72
CA GLN A 8 4.43 -0.99 -3.87
C GLN A 8 5.78 -1.46 -3.30
N VAL A 9 6.87 -0.76 -3.61
CA VAL A 9 8.21 -1.06 -3.10
C VAL A 9 8.25 -0.93 -1.57
N GLN A 10 7.56 0.06 -1.01
CA GLN A 10 7.49 0.25 0.44
C GLN A 10 6.65 -0.83 1.14
N ALA A 11 5.56 -1.28 0.52
CA ALA A 11 4.79 -2.41 1.02
C ALA A 11 5.63 -3.70 1.06
N GLU A 12 6.39 -3.96 0.01
CA GLU A 12 7.28 -5.14 -0.07
C GLU A 12 8.41 -5.07 0.97
N ALA A 13 8.99 -3.90 1.19
CA ALA A 13 9.99 -3.70 2.24
C ALA A 13 9.41 -3.99 3.63
N ALA A 14 8.23 -3.45 3.93
CA ALA A 14 7.54 -3.72 5.20
C ALA A 14 7.19 -5.21 5.38
N MET A 15 6.81 -5.92 4.31
CA MET A 15 6.57 -7.36 4.37
C MET A 15 7.84 -8.17 4.63
N LYS A 16 9.00 -7.76 4.12
CA LYS A 16 10.29 -8.40 4.43
C LYS A 16 10.63 -8.25 5.91
N GLU A 17 10.43 -7.06 6.48
CA GLU A 17 10.59 -6.85 7.92
C GLU A 17 9.59 -7.69 8.74
N ALA A 18 8.34 -7.82 8.29
CA ALA A 18 7.35 -8.68 8.94
C ALA A 18 7.72 -10.17 8.95
N VAL A 19 8.51 -10.65 7.98
CA VAL A 19 8.99 -12.04 7.95
C VAL A 19 10.11 -12.25 8.98
N ASN A 20 10.92 -11.23 9.24
CA ASN A 20 12.03 -11.30 10.19
C ASN A 20 11.63 -10.95 11.63
N ALA A 21 10.47 -10.33 11.83
CA ALA A 21 9.96 -9.93 13.14
C ALA A 21 9.02 -10.98 13.76
N ASP A 22 8.93 -10.98 15.09
CA ASP A 22 8.05 -11.86 15.86
C ASP A 22 6.94 -11.08 16.60
N GLY A 23 5.85 -11.78 16.91
CA GLY A 23 4.80 -11.30 17.81
C GLY A 23 4.19 -9.95 17.38
N PHE A 24 4.25 -8.97 18.29
CA PHE A 24 3.65 -7.65 18.08
C PHE A 24 4.33 -6.85 16.97
N GLU A 25 5.66 -7.00 16.82
CA GLU A 25 6.41 -6.26 15.83
C GLU A 25 6.09 -6.73 14.40
N ARG A 26 5.89 -8.04 14.23
CA ARG A 26 5.34 -8.61 13.00
C ARG A 26 4.00 -8.00 12.63
N GLN A 27 3.08 -7.89 13.59
CA GLN A 27 1.76 -7.31 13.34
C GLN A 27 1.85 -5.82 12.96
N ARG A 28 2.80 -5.09 13.54
CA ARG A 28 3.06 -3.69 13.17
C ARG A 28 3.50 -3.58 11.71
N TRP A 29 4.46 -4.40 11.29
CA TRP A 29 4.96 -4.39 9.91
C TRP A 29 3.90 -4.81 8.89
N ILE A 30 3.03 -5.76 9.23
CA ILE A 30 1.89 -6.13 8.39
C ILE A 30 0.95 -4.93 8.18
N ARG A 31 0.62 -4.18 9.23
CA ARG A 31 -0.25 -2.98 9.12
C ARG A 31 0.41 -1.89 8.27
N VAL A 32 1.72 -1.71 8.40
CA VAL A 32 2.48 -0.76 7.58
C VAL A 32 2.43 -1.16 6.12
N ALA A 33 2.65 -2.43 5.79
CA ALA A 33 2.55 -2.94 4.43
C ALA A 33 1.14 -2.72 3.84
N GLN A 34 0.09 -2.96 4.64
CA GLN A 34 -1.29 -2.74 4.22
C GLN A 34 -1.56 -1.26 3.88
N ALA A 35 -1.12 -0.33 4.72
CA ALA A 35 -1.29 1.11 4.45
C ALA A 35 -0.59 1.54 3.15
N TRP A 36 0.60 1.00 2.86
CA TRP A 36 1.30 1.26 1.60
C TRP A 36 0.55 0.70 0.38
N LEU A 37 -0.04 -0.49 0.49
CA LEU A 37 -0.86 -1.06 -0.58
C LEU A 37 -2.15 -0.27 -0.83
N GLU A 38 -2.75 0.30 0.21
CA GLU A 38 -3.91 1.19 0.07
C GLU A 38 -3.54 2.46 -0.70
N LEU A 39 -2.35 3.01 -0.45
CA LEU A 39 -1.82 4.16 -1.20
C LEU A 39 -1.42 3.81 -2.64
N ALA A 40 -0.96 2.58 -2.88
CA ALA A 40 -0.66 2.06 -4.22
C ALA A 40 -1.93 1.86 -5.06
N ARG A 41 -3.09 1.77 -4.41
CA ARG A 41 -4.34 1.48 -5.09
C ARG A 41 -4.68 2.64 -6.02
N PRO A 42 -4.86 2.39 -7.33
CA PRO A 42 -5.34 3.43 -8.21
C PRO A 42 -6.70 3.87 -7.69
N HIS A 43 -6.84 5.17 -7.39
CA HIS A 43 -8.15 5.77 -7.20
C HIS A 43 -8.88 5.71 -8.54
N LEU A 44 -9.49 4.56 -8.82
CA LEU A 44 -10.63 4.49 -9.73
C LEU A 44 -11.70 5.36 -9.07
N GLY A 45 -11.68 6.65 -9.41
CA GLY A 45 -12.82 7.53 -9.18
C GLY A 45 -14.08 6.85 -9.69
N PRO A 46 -15.26 7.15 -9.10
CA PRO A 46 -16.50 6.50 -9.48
C PRO A 46 -16.59 6.51 -11.01
N LEU A 47 -16.69 5.31 -11.59
CA LEU A 47 -16.96 5.13 -13.01
C LEU A 47 -18.01 6.16 -13.39
N SER A 48 -17.63 7.17 -14.18
CA SER A 48 -18.55 8.17 -14.70
C SER A 48 -19.75 7.41 -15.26
N PRO A 49 -20.97 7.55 -14.70
CA PRO A 49 -22.12 7.04 -15.42
C PRO A 49 -22.16 7.79 -16.75
N GLU A 50 -22.23 7.02 -17.84
CA GLU A 50 -22.20 7.51 -19.22
C GLU A 50 -23.11 8.73 -19.43
N PRO A 51 -22.73 9.68 -20.30
CA PRO A 51 -23.60 10.79 -20.65
C PRO A 51 -24.88 10.24 -21.30
N ALA A 52 -26.02 10.63 -20.73
CA ALA A 52 -27.36 10.27 -21.17
C ALA A 52 -27.55 10.48 -22.68
N SER A 53 -28.14 9.49 -23.36
CA SER A 53 -28.77 9.62 -24.68
C SER A 53 -30.27 9.82 -24.52
#